data_AF-A0A451B957-F1
#
_entry.id   AF-A0A451B957-F1
#
_cell.length_a   1.000
_cell.length_b   1.000
_cell.length_c   1.000
_cell.angle_alpha   90.00
_cell.angle_beta   90.00
_cell.angle_gamma   90.00
#
_symmetry.space_group_name_H-M   'P 1'
#
loop_
_entity.id
_entity.type
_entity.pdbx_description
1 polymer ?
#
loop_
_entity_poly.entity_id
_entity_poly.type
_entity_poly.pdbx_seq_one_letter_code
_entity_poly.pdbx_strand_id
1 'polypeptide(L)'
;MWYRVVTINHTDFGTINGVWIAPDGNELLLLTHEQTLYWSVREGRALWSLSEKSGGDGISPDGRLYRDLSSGLFYPLLGSHGGRQLHSHPTGGHLGFDEKGRRIVSDPAGVIHRLSDEGCFGDWQVASFCESGDHILIASPRCLTVYVSPSAHSSTS
;
A
#
# COMPACT_ATOMS: atom_id res chain seq x y z
N MET A 1 -0.03 7.22 -18.34
CA MET A 1 -0.20 8.04 -17.13
C MET A 1 -0.63 7.15 -15.99
N TRP A 2 0.18 7.03 -14.93
CA TRP A 2 -0.23 6.35 -13.70
C TRP A 2 -1.53 6.97 -13.18
N TYR A 3 -2.49 6.14 -12.80
CA TYR A 3 -3.78 6.64 -12.30
C TYR A 3 -4.13 5.99 -10.97
N ARG A 4 -4.82 6.76 -10.15
CA ARG A 4 -5.21 6.39 -8.80
C ARG A 4 -6.43 5.49 -8.82
N VAL A 5 -6.38 4.39 -8.07
CA VAL A 5 -7.48 3.41 -8.01
C VAL A 5 -8.09 3.27 -6.61
N VAL A 6 -7.32 3.57 -5.57
CA VAL A 6 -7.78 3.52 -4.18
C VAL A 6 -7.28 4.74 -3.44
N THR A 7 -8.17 5.35 -2.65
CA THR A 7 -7.81 6.31 -1.59
C THR A 7 -8.58 5.90 -0.34
N ILE A 8 -7.85 5.71 0.75
CA ILE A 8 -8.40 5.44 2.08
C ILE A 8 -7.92 6.54 3.00
N ASN A 9 -8.84 7.17 3.74
CA ASN A 9 -8.49 8.24 4.68
C ASN A 9 -8.62 7.75 6.13
N HIS A 10 -7.80 8.32 7.01
CA HIS A 10 -7.89 8.05 8.44
C HIS A 10 -9.25 8.43 9.06
N THR A 11 -10.01 9.32 8.42
CA THR A 11 -11.37 9.65 8.86
C THR A 11 -12.34 8.48 8.72
N ASP A 12 -12.02 7.52 7.85
CA ASP A 12 -12.90 6.38 7.55
C ASP A 12 -12.69 5.25 8.58
N PHE A 13 -11.44 5.02 9.01
CA PHE A 13 -11.06 3.84 9.82
C PHE A 13 -10.07 4.12 10.97
N GLY A 14 -9.70 5.38 11.20
CA GLY A 14 -8.70 5.79 12.19
C GLY A 14 -7.29 5.96 11.63
N THR A 15 -6.39 6.48 12.47
CA THR A 15 -4.98 6.73 12.12
C THR A 15 -4.28 5.44 11.70
N ILE A 16 -3.59 5.50 10.57
CA ILE A 16 -2.86 4.37 9.99
C ILE A 16 -1.52 4.21 10.73
N ASN A 17 -1.31 3.04 11.30
CA ASN A 17 -0.08 2.67 12.01
C ASN A 17 0.83 1.78 11.15
N GLY A 18 0.26 1.05 10.20
CA GLY A 18 1.00 0.13 9.35
C GLY A 18 0.22 -0.22 8.09
N VAL A 19 0.99 -0.55 7.04
CA VAL A 19 0.43 -0.90 5.73
C VAL A 19 1.23 -2.03 5.11
N TRP A 20 0.54 -2.86 4.37
CA TRP A 20 1.15 -3.86 3.48
C TRP A 20 0.37 -3.91 2.17
N ILE A 21 1.08 -4.07 1.06
CA ILE A 21 0.51 -4.34 -0.25
C ILE A 21 0.99 -5.71 -0.70
N ALA A 22 0.06 -6.51 -1.23
CA ALA A 22 0.39 -7.80 -1.78
C ALA A 22 1.40 -7.68 -2.94
N PRO A 23 2.23 -8.71 -3.19
CA PRO A 23 3.19 -8.71 -4.29
C PRO A 23 2.60 -8.33 -5.66
N ASP A 24 1.35 -8.73 -5.90
CA ASP A 24 0.59 -8.46 -7.12
C ASP A 24 -0.17 -7.12 -7.12
N GLY A 25 -0.13 -6.38 -6.00
CA GLY A 25 -0.78 -5.09 -5.85
C GLY A 25 -2.30 -5.13 -5.68
N ASN A 26 -2.95 -6.30 -5.71
CA ASN A 26 -4.42 -6.39 -5.74
C ASN A 26 -5.07 -6.33 -4.37
N GLU A 27 -4.29 -6.54 -3.31
CA GLU A 27 -4.77 -6.62 -1.94
C GLU A 27 -3.90 -5.78 -1.01
N LEU A 28 -4.53 -5.21 0.00
CA LEU A 28 -3.86 -4.41 1.02
C LEU A 28 -4.24 -4.92 2.40
N LEU A 29 -3.29 -4.85 3.33
CA LEU A 29 -3.57 -4.85 4.75
C LEU A 29 -3.37 -3.45 5.30
N LEU A 30 -4.40 -2.90 5.94
CA LEU A 30 -4.36 -1.63 6.63
C LEU A 30 -4.50 -1.86 8.12
N LEU A 31 -3.54 -1.30 8.88
CA LEU A 31 -3.51 -1.39 10.33
C LEU A 31 -3.74 -0.01 10.91
N THR A 32 -4.82 0.14 11.66
CA THR A 32 -5.13 1.36 12.42
C THR A 32 -5.09 1.08 13.92
N HIS A 33 -5.27 2.10 14.74
CA HIS A 33 -5.43 1.92 16.18
C HIS A 33 -6.72 1.15 16.54
N GLU A 34 -7.77 1.27 15.74
CA GLU A 34 -9.10 0.74 16.06
C GLU A 34 -9.40 -0.58 15.35
N GLN A 35 -8.83 -0.76 14.15
CA GLN A 35 -9.22 -1.81 13.22
C GLN A 35 -8.06 -2.29 12.37
N THR A 36 -8.10 -3.57 12.03
CA THR A 36 -7.38 -4.14 10.89
C THR A 36 -8.34 -4.38 9.74
N LEU A 37 -7.94 -3.96 8.55
CA LEU A 37 -8.71 -4.11 7.33
C LEU A 37 -7.91 -4.86 6.28
N TYR A 38 -8.52 -5.88 5.70
CA TYR A 38 -8.03 -6.49 4.47
C TYR A 38 -8.89 -6.00 3.31
N TRP A 39 -8.25 -5.42 2.31
CA TRP A 39 -8.90 -4.60 1.30
C TRP A 39 -8.58 -5.09 -0.11
N SER A 40 -9.60 -5.17 -0.96
CA SER A 40 -9.41 -5.43 -2.38
C SER A 40 -9.19 -4.11 -3.11
N VAL A 41 -8.03 -3.95 -3.73
CA VAL A 41 -7.71 -2.78 -4.57
C VAL A 41 -8.61 -2.76 -5.79
N ARG A 42 -8.83 -3.92 -6.41
CA ARG A 42 -9.67 -4.07 -7.60
C ARG A 42 -11.14 -3.76 -7.33
N GLU A 43 -11.68 -4.25 -6.22
CA GLU A 43 -13.09 -4.05 -5.88
C GLU A 43 -13.37 -2.75 -5.14
N GLY A 44 -12.32 -2.06 -4.67
CA GLY A 44 -12.44 -0.79 -3.96
C GLY A 44 -13.18 -0.92 -2.62
N ARG A 45 -13.11 -2.07 -1.96
CA ARG A 45 -13.79 -2.33 -0.67
C ARG A 45 -12.98 -3.24 0.25
N ALA A 46 -13.28 -3.15 1.54
CA ALA A 46 -12.81 -4.12 2.52
C ALA A 46 -13.42 -5.50 2.20
N LEU A 47 -12.57 -6.53 2.14
CA LEU A 47 -12.96 -7.93 2.04
C LEU A 47 -13.34 -8.48 3.41
N TRP A 48 -12.63 -8.04 4.46
CA TRP A 48 -13.01 -8.23 5.85
C TRP A 48 -12.39 -7.16 6.75
N SER A 49 -12.97 -6.98 7.94
CA SER A 49 -12.47 -6.11 8.99
C SER A 49 -12.47 -6.82 10.33
N LEU A 50 -11.48 -6.49 11.18
CA LEU A 50 -11.40 -6.96 12.55
C LEU A 50 -11.22 -5.77 13.48
N SER A 51 -12.03 -5.67 14.53
CA SER A 51 -11.79 -4.68 15.58
C SER A 51 -10.63 -5.15 16.46
N GLU A 52 -9.67 -4.27 16.71
CA GLU A 52 -8.47 -4.60 17.49
C GLU A 52 -8.81 -5.00 18.94
N LYS A 53 -9.96 -4.53 19.46
CA LYS A 53 -10.50 -4.91 20.78
C LYS A 53 -10.96 -6.37 20.87
N SER A 54 -10.96 -7.13 19.78
CA SER A 54 -11.57 -8.47 19.72
C SER A 54 -10.67 -9.64 20.17
N GLY A 55 -9.37 -9.44 20.39
CA GLY A 55 -8.43 -10.44 20.99
C GLY A 55 -8.17 -11.74 20.19
N GLY A 56 -6.98 -12.35 20.37
CA GLY A 56 -6.59 -13.69 19.86
C GLY A 56 -5.34 -13.71 18.95
N ASP A 57 -4.40 -14.64 19.21
CA ASP A 57 -3.23 -14.92 18.35
C ASP A 57 -3.65 -15.70 17.09
N GLY A 58 -3.01 -15.42 15.95
CA GLY A 58 -3.26 -16.21 14.74
C GLY A 58 -2.36 -15.85 13.56
N ILE A 59 -2.16 -16.80 12.65
CA ILE A 59 -1.47 -16.58 11.37
C ILE A 59 -2.53 -16.60 10.26
N SER A 60 -2.47 -15.67 9.31
CA SER A 60 -3.36 -15.67 8.15
C SER A 60 -3.21 -16.97 7.33
N PRO A 61 -4.25 -17.46 6.64
CA PRO A 61 -4.16 -18.72 5.88
C PRO A 61 -3.03 -18.78 4.83
N ASP A 62 -2.61 -17.62 4.32
CA ASP A 62 -1.49 -17.48 3.38
C ASP A 62 -0.10 -17.34 4.06
N GLY A 63 -0.07 -17.34 5.40
CA GLY A 63 1.16 -17.25 6.20
C GLY A 63 1.82 -15.88 6.22
N ARG A 64 1.21 -14.85 5.63
CA ARG A 64 1.84 -13.54 5.44
C ARG A 64 1.67 -12.59 6.62
N LEU A 65 0.69 -12.83 7.47
CA LEU A 65 0.32 -11.97 8.58
C LEU A 65 0.26 -12.79 9.87
N TYR A 66 0.84 -12.25 10.94
CA TYR A 66 0.70 -12.72 12.31
C TYR A 66 -0.07 -11.69 13.11
N ARG A 67 -1.06 -12.11 13.88
CA ARG A 67 -1.75 -11.25 14.84
C ARG A 67 -1.23 -11.53 16.23
N ASP A 68 -0.78 -10.48 16.91
CA ASP A 68 -0.30 -10.53 18.29
C ASP A 68 -1.43 -10.29 19.28
N LEU A 69 -1.58 -11.20 20.25
CA LEU A 69 -2.59 -11.12 21.31
C LEU A 69 -2.42 -9.91 22.22
N SER A 70 -1.19 -9.49 22.52
CA SER A 70 -0.92 -8.47 23.53
C SER A 70 -1.26 -7.06 23.03
N SER A 71 -1.01 -6.81 21.75
CA SER A 71 -1.21 -5.52 21.11
C SER A 71 -2.46 -5.48 20.24
N GLY A 72 -3.02 -6.64 19.87
CA GLY A 72 -4.08 -6.77 18.87
C GLY A 72 -3.58 -6.70 17.42
N LEU A 73 -2.39 -6.14 17.22
CA LEU A 73 -1.85 -5.73 15.93
C LEU A 73 -1.47 -6.92 15.05
N PHE A 74 -1.55 -6.70 13.74
CA PHE A 74 -1.02 -7.62 12.76
C PHE A 74 0.39 -7.19 12.33
N TYR A 75 1.28 -8.17 12.25
CA TYR A 75 2.65 -8.05 11.82
C TYR A 75 2.78 -8.81 10.51
N PRO A 76 3.32 -8.19 9.46
CA PRO A 76 3.80 -8.95 8.32
C PRO A 76 4.85 -9.94 8.83
N LEU A 77 4.61 -11.24 8.66
CA LEU A 77 5.62 -12.25 8.97
C LEU A 77 6.71 -12.16 7.90
N LEU A 78 7.89 -11.69 8.29
CA LEU A 78 9.04 -11.54 7.40
C LEU A 78 9.57 -12.92 6.98
N GLY A 79 9.17 -13.37 5.79
CA GLY A 79 9.93 -14.32 4.97
C GLY A 79 10.94 -13.60 4.06
N SER A 80 11.53 -14.31 3.09
CA SER A 80 12.46 -13.73 2.08
C SER A 80 11.89 -12.56 1.25
N HIS A 81 10.60 -12.24 1.42
CA HIS A 81 9.84 -11.19 0.74
C HIS A 81 9.50 -10.02 1.69
N GLY A 82 10.23 -9.90 2.79
CA GLY A 82 10.04 -8.82 3.76
C GLY A 82 10.30 -7.43 3.18
N GLY A 83 9.22 -6.64 3.08
CA GLY A 83 9.11 -5.22 3.45
C GLY A 83 10.16 -4.21 2.98
N ARG A 84 10.93 -4.48 1.92
CA ARG A 84 11.85 -3.47 1.38
C ARG A 84 11.05 -2.48 0.54
N GLN A 85 11.11 -1.20 0.89
CA GLN A 85 10.59 -0.16 -0.01
C GLN A 85 11.35 -0.23 -1.34
N LEU A 86 10.60 -0.44 -2.41
CA LEU A 86 11.10 -0.46 -3.76
C LEU A 86 10.89 0.93 -4.34
N HIS A 87 11.95 1.75 -4.29
CA HIS A 87 11.97 3.04 -4.98
C HIS A 87 12.32 2.91 -6.46
N SER A 88 12.90 1.78 -6.88
CA SER A 88 13.15 1.46 -8.28
C SER A 88 12.60 0.08 -8.59
N HIS A 89 11.99 -0.05 -9.77
CA HIS A 89 11.52 -1.33 -10.30
C HIS A 89 11.76 -1.39 -11.81
N PRO A 90 12.24 -2.52 -12.39
CA PRO A 90 12.49 -2.63 -13.83
C PRO A 90 11.26 -2.29 -14.69
N THR A 91 10.07 -2.71 -14.26
CA THR A 91 8.80 -2.44 -14.96
C THR A 91 8.21 -1.08 -14.61
N GLY A 92 8.34 -0.66 -13.35
CA GLY A 92 7.65 0.50 -12.80
C GLY A 92 8.41 1.82 -12.96
N GLY A 93 9.73 1.74 -13.12
CA GLY A 93 10.64 2.89 -13.21
C GLY A 93 11.23 3.28 -11.84
N HIS A 94 11.36 4.57 -11.59
CA HIS A 94 11.97 5.13 -10.38
C HIS A 94 11.06 6.17 -9.71
N LEU A 95 10.82 5.99 -8.42
CA LEU A 95 10.12 6.93 -7.55
C LEU A 95 11.10 7.98 -7.04
N GLY A 96 10.69 9.24 -7.12
CA GLY A 96 11.48 10.36 -6.63
C GLY A 96 10.65 11.60 -6.36
N PHE A 97 11.35 12.73 -6.26
CA PHE A 97 10.75 14.03 -6.09
C PHE A 97 11.21 14.96 -7.20
N ASP A 98 10.35 15.88 -7.63
CA ASP A 98 10.73 16.98 -8.50
C ASP A 98 11.43 18.10 -7.71
N GLU A 99 11.90 19.13 -8.43
CA GLU A 99 12.57 20.30 -7.84
C GLU A 99 11.71 21.07 -6.83
N LYS A 100 10.38 20.87 -6.86
CA LYS A 100 9.44 21.49 -5.94
C LYS A 100 9.09 20.57 -4.77
N GLY A 101 9.77 19.43 -4.63
CA GLY A 101 9.53 18.43 -3.59
C GLY A 101 8.26 17.61 -3.81
N ARG A 102 7.66 17.63 -5.01
CA ARG A 102 6.44 16.85 -5.31
C ARG A 102 6.81 15.46 -5.80
N ARG A 103 6.01 14.46 -5.41
CA ARG A 103 6.31 13.07 -5.77
C ARG A 103 6.09 12.79 -7.25
N ILE A 104 7.05 12.11 -7.85
CA ILE A 104 7.05 11.72 -9.25
C ILE A 104 7.46 10.25 -9.41
N VAL A 105 7.05 9.67 -10.54
CA VAL A 105 7.60 8.42 -11.04
C VAL A 105 8.15 8.65 -12.44
N SER A 106 9.43 8.36 -12.61
CA SER A 106 10.09 8.32 -13.93
C SER A 106 9.96 6.90 -14.45
N ASP A 107 9.20 6.68 -15.52
CA ASP A 107 9.05 5.34 -16.09
C ASP A 107 10.36 4.84 -16.74
N PRO A 108 10.45 3.55 -17.14
CA PRO A 108 11.67 3.03 -17.76
C PRO A 108 12.08 3.72 -19.08
N ALA A 109 11.16 4.42 -19.75
CA ALA A 109 11.45 5.22 -20.94
C ALA A 109 11.95 6.64 -20.59
N GLY A 110 12.03 6.97 -19.29
CA GLY A 110 12.47 8.27 -18.79
C GLY A 110 11.37 9.33 -18.75
N VAL A 111 10.11 8.98 -19.03
CA VAL A 111 9.00 9.92 -18.97
C VAL A 111 8.56 10.10 -17.52
N ILE A 112 8.43 11.36 -17.11
CA ILE A 112 8.08 11.73 -15.73
C ILE A 112 6.57 11.87 -15.59
N HIS A 113 5.97 11.09 -14.69
CA HIS A 113 4.56 11.18 -14.29
C HIS A 113 4.47 11.76 -12.89
N ARG A 114 3.56 12.71 -12.68
CA ARG A 114 3.30 13.31 -11.36
C ARG A 114 2.30 12.46 -10.60
N LEU A 115 2.58 12.18 -9.33
CA LEU A 115 1.67 11.49 -8.43
C LEU A 115 1.02 12.52 -7.51
N SER A 116 -0.31 12.51 -7.40
CA SER A 116 -1.06 13.40 -6.53
C SER A 116 -1.11 12.84 -5.10
N ASP A 117 -0.50 13.52 -4.15
CA ASP A 117 -0.39 13.09 -2.76
C ASP A 117 -1.43 13.76 -1.84
N GLU A 118 -2.53 14.29 -2.40
CA GLU A 118 -3.50 15.12 -1.67
C GLU A 118 -3.96 14.46 -0.35
N GLY A 119 -3.51 15.05 0.76
CA GLY A 119 -3.90 14.65 2.12
C GLY A 119 -3.03 13.58 2.79
N CYS A 120 -2.12 12.94 2.05
CA CYS A 120 -1.19 11.93 2.57
C CYS A 120 0.02 12.59 3.28
N PHE A 121 -0.22 13.19 4.45
CA PHE A 121 0.81 13.80 5.31
C PHE A 121 0.88 13.13 6.69
N GLY A 122 1.99 13.33 7.42
CA GLY A 122 2.16 12.87 8.79
C GLY A 122 3.62 12.58 9.13
N ASP A 123 3.85 12.09 10.34
CA ASP A 123 5.17 11.89 10.94
C ASP A 123 6.02 10.84 10.21
N TRP A 124 5.36 10.00 9.40
CA TRP A 124 6.01 9.11 8.45
C TRP A 124 5.28 9.14 7.10
N GLN A 125 6.02 8.84 6.05
CA GLN A 125 5.46 8.65 4.72
C GLN A 125 6.27 7.58 3.98
N VAL A 126 5.56 6.69 3.28
CA VAL A 126 6.14 5.63 2.46
C VAL A 126 5.62 5.75 1.04
N ALA A 127 6.50 5.54 0.08
CA ALA A 127 6.14 5.34 -1.32
C ALA A 127 6.95 4.18 -1.88
N SER A 128 6.28 3.15 -2.40
CA SER A 128 6.92 1.93 -2.89
C SER A 128 6.15 1.33 -4.05
N PHE A 129 6.88 0.68 -4.95
CA PHE A 129 6.29 -0.31 -5.85
C PHE A 129 5.85 -1.56 -5.07
N CYS A 130 4.82 -2.24 -5.56
CA CYS A 130 4.63 -3.68 -5.31
C CYS A 130 5.69 -4.49 -6.06
N GLU A 131 5.72 -5.81 -5.85
CA GLU A 131 6.75 -6.68 -6.44
C GLU A 131 6.61 -6.83 -7.97
N SER A 132 5.40 -6.80 -8.51
CA SER A 132 5.17 -6.73 -9.98
C SER A 132 5.57 -5.37 -10.58
N GLY A 133 5.61 -4.33 -9.74
CA GLY A 133 5.93 -2.96 -10.10
C GLY A 133 4.93 -2.25 -11.00
N ASP A 134 3.74 -2.82 -11.16
CA ASP A 134 2.60 -2.21 -11.86
C ASP A 134 1.65 -1.46 -10.92
N HIS A 135 1.85 -1.59 -9.59
CA HIS A 135 1.21 -0.76 -8.58
C HIS A 135 2.23 0.03 -7.77
N ILE A 136 1.84 1.25 -7.38
CA ILE A 136 2.56 2.07 -6.40
C ILE A 136 1.64 2.29 -5.20
N LEU A 137 2.16 2.02 -4.01
CA LEU A 137 1.54 2.37 -2.74
C LEU A 137 2.17 3.67 -2.22
N ILE A 138 1.35 4.65 -1.85
CA ILE A 138 1.74 5.80 -1.05
C ILE A 138 0.94 5.75 0.25
N ALA A 139 1.62 5.80 1.39
CA ALA A 139 0.96 5.75 2.69
C ALA A 139 1.56 6.75 3.68
N SER A 140 0.69 7.27 4.55
CA SER A 140 1.02 8.07 5.72
C SER A 140 0.01 7.76 6.83
N PRO A 141 0.18 8.30 8.05
CA PRO A 141 -0.81 8.17 9.11
C PRO A 141 -2.23 8.59 8.74
N ARG A 142 -2.38 9.51 7.78
CA ARG A 142 -3.66 10.15 7.43
C ARG A 142 -4.32 9.60 6.18
N CYS A 143 -3.55 8.96 5.31
CA CYS A 143 -4.06 8.53 4.02
C CYS A 143 -3.21 7.37 3.45
N LEU A 144 -3.88 6.50 2.70
CA LEU A 144 -3.28 5.49 1.85
C LEU A 144 -3.84 5.69 0.44
N THR A 145 -2.95 5.69 -0.54
CA THR A 145 -3.32 5.78 -1.95
C THR A 145 -2.60 4.71 -2.77
N VAL A 146 -3.33 4.03 -3.65
CA VAL A 146 -2.75 3.10 -4.63
C VAL A 146 -2.90 3.64 -6.05
N TYR A 147 -1.82 3.57 -6.81
CA TYR A 147 -1.74 3.89 -8.22
C TYR A 147 -1.48 2.64 -9.04
N VAL A 148 -2.02 2.61 -10.26
CA VAL A 148 -1.83 1.52 -11.23
C VAL A 148 -1.16 2.05 -12.48
N SER A 149 -0.26 1.24 -13.03
CA SER A 149 0.47 1.49 -14.26
C SER A 149 -0.44 1.37 -15.49
N PRO A 150 -0.27 2.19 -16.53
CA PRO A 150 -1.05 2.08 -17.76
C PRO A 150 -0.89 0.73 -18.46
N SER A 151 0.29 0.10 -18.32
CA SER A 151 0.63 -1.18 -18.94
C SER A 151 -0.04 -2.38 -18.26
N ALA A 152 -0.67 -2.22 -17.09
CA ALA A 152 -1.41 -3.29 -16.44
C ALA A 152 -2.70 -3.66 -17.21
N HIS A 153 -3.18 -2.79 -18.11
CA HIS A 153 -4.38 -3.02 -18.91
C HIS A 153 -4.17 -3.89 -20.16
N SER A 154 -2.92 -4.26 -20.50
CA SER A 154 -2.63 -5.07 -21.69
C SER A 154 -2.57 -6.59 -21.45
N SER A 155 -2.92 -7.07 -20.26
CA SER A 155 -2.82 -8.49 -19.88
C SER A 155 -4.14 -9.24 -19.94
N THR A 156 -5.06 -8.86 -20.85
CA THR A 156 -6.21 -9.69 -21.22
C THR A 156 -6.33 -9.70 -22.74
N SER A 157 -5.75 -10.71 -23.36
CA SER A 157 -5.97 -11.11 -24.75
C SER A 157 -5.92 -12.62 -24.82
#